data_AF-A0A7J4EUG9-F1
#
_entry.id   AF-A0A7J4EUG9-F1
#
_cell.length_a   1.000
_cell.length_b   1.000
_cell.length_c   1.000
_cell.angle_alpha   90.00
_cell.angle_beta   90.00
_cell.angle_gamma   90.00
#
_symmetry.space_group_name_H-M   'P 1'
#
loop_
_entity.id
_entity.type
_entity.pdbx_description
1 polymer ?
#
loop_
_entity_poly.entity_id
_entity_poly.type
_entity_poly.pdbx_seq_one_letter_code
_entity_poly.pdbx_strand_id
1 'polypeptide(L)'
;MVMIDVSDVSQYLYCPRKIYFMKVMGLRILKPKMQMGKDIHEKIYSKLRRRKKIWRNNAEVLENVYLESERYGIRGFVDALIKYGEEIIPVDVKYTRFDDIFYNWKMQLVAYAVLVEENFKCVVKRVLVYLTETKEWKEIRIFPEDKKALKRIISKIEEIIAEEKCPRVVKSKKCGYCEVSKICH
;
A
#
# COMPACT_ATOMS: atom_id res chain seq x y z
N MET A 1 14.13 0.67 -16.34
CA MET A 1 13.23 1.33 -15.37
C MET A 1 13.49 0.72 -14.00
N VAL A 2 13.54 1.55 -12.95
CA VAL A 2 13.66 1.06 -11.57
C VAL A 2 12.28 0.63 -11.10
N MET A 3 12.19 -0.58 -10.57
CA MET A 3 10.94 -1.11 -10.01
C MET A 3 10.65 -0.44 -8.66
N ILE A 4 9.51 0.25 -8.55
CA ILE A 4 9.10 0.97 -7.33
C ILE A 4 8.23 0.06 -6.45
N ASP A 5 8.49 0.01 -5.15
CA ASP A 5 7.65 -0.77 -4.25
C ASP A 5 6.37 0.01 -3.94
N VAL A 6 5.22 -0.65 -3.83
CA VAL A 6 3.95 0.01 -3.45
C VAL A 6 4.09 0.81 -2.15
N SER A 7 4.94 0.35 -1.23
CA SER A 7 5.19 1.07 0.02
C SER A 7 5.87 2.43 -0.18
N ASP A 8 6.60 2.62 -1.28
CA ASP A 8 7.24 3.88 -1.66
C ASP A 8 6.21 4.93 -2.05
N VAL A 9 5.10 4.56 -2.71
CA VAL A 9 3.98 5.48 -2.97
C VAL A 9 3.48 6.10 -1.67
N SER A 10 3.30 5.27 -0.64
CA SER A 10 2.94 5.73 0.70
C SER A 10 4.02 6.62 1.34
N GLN A 11 5.30 6.32 1.14
CA GLN A 11 6.40 7.13 1.68
C GLN A 11 6.54 8.48 0.98
N TYR A 12 6.40 8.51 -0.35
CA TYR A 12 6.43 9.73 -1.15
C TYR A 12 5.36 10.72 -0.71
N LEU A 13 4.12 10.24 -0.56
CA LEU A 13 2.99 11.05 -0.10
C LEU A 13 3.11 11.47 1.36
N TYR A 14 3.88 10.73 2.16
CA TYR A 14 4.26 11.19 3.49
C TYR A 14 5.27 12.35 3.40
N CYS A 15 6.37 12.14 2.66
CA CYS A 15 7.35 13.17 2.32
C CYS A 15 8.24 12.70 1.15
N PRO A 16 8.38 13.48 0.06
CA PRO A 16 9.23 13.13 -1.07
C PRO A 16 10.71 12.87 -0.71
N ARG A 17 11.24 13.54 0.33
CA ARG A 17 12.61 13.33 0.80
C ARG A 17 12.85 11.90 1.30
N LYS A 18 11.81 11.20 1.79
CA LYS A 18 11.95 9.79 2.18
C LYS A 18 12.34 8.90 1.00
N ILE A 19 11.83 9.20 -0.20
CA ILE A 19 12.23 8.49 -1.42
C ILE A 19 13.71 8.70 -1.70
N TYR A 20 14.18 9.94 -1.63
CA TYR A 20 15.60 10.24 -1.81
C TYR A 20 16.47 9.46 -0.81
N PHE A 21 16.17 9.52 0.49
CA PHE A 21 16.95 8.79 1.49
C PHE A 21 16.92 7.27 1.27
N MET A 22 15.76 6.70 0.94
CA MET A 22 15.61 5.25 0.79
C MET A 22 16.18 4.71 -0.52
N LYS A 23 15.91 5.38 -1.65
CA LYS A 23 16.17 4.86 -3.00
C LYS A 23 17.43 5.43 -3.63
N VAL A 24 17.84 6.65 -3.27
CA VAL A 24 19.08 7.27 -3.77
C VAL A 24 20.22 7.03 -2.79
N MET A 25 20.04 7.36 -1.51
CA MET A 25 21.07 7.15 -0.48
C MET A 25 21.12 5.72 0.08
N GLY A 26 20.19 4.84 -0.31
CA GLY A 26 20.17 3.43 0.12
C GLY A 26 19.84 3.22 1.61
N LEU A 27 19.24 4.20 2.29
CA LEU A 27 18.94 4.12 3.71
C LEU A 27 17.83 3.10 3.99
N ARG A 28 18.14 2.07 4.78
CA ARG A 28 17.15 1.12 5.28
C ARG A 28 16.41 1.69 6.49
N ILE A 29 15.16 2.10 6.28
CA ILE A 29 14.27 2.51 7.37
C ILE A 29 13.59 1.27 7.96
N LEU A 30 13.99 0.88 9.17
CA LEU A 30 13.26 -0.13 9.94
C LEU A 30 11.90 0.43 10.34
N LYS A 31 10.84 -0.37 10.14
CA LYS A 31 9.45 0.00 10.47
C LYS A 31 8.94 -0.89 11.61
N PRO A 32 9.12 -0.51 12.89
CA PRO A 32 8.73 -1.34 14.05
C PRO A 32 7.27 -1.80 14.00
N LYS A 33 6.36 -0.93 13.54
CA LYS A 33 4.93 -1.24 13.40
C LYS A 33 4.63 -2.31 12.34
N MET A 34 5.48 -2.48 11.33
CA MET A 34 5.28 -3.55 10.34
C MET A 34 5.60 -4.92 10.93
N GLN A 35 6.58 -5.03 11.83
CA GLN A 35 6.92 -6.30 12.46
C GLN A 35 5.80 -6.77 13.39
N MET A 36 5.25 -5.87 14.23
CA MET A 36 4.08 -6.17 15.06
C MET A 36 2.82 -6.46 14.20
N GLY A 37 2.72 -5.83 13.03
CA GLY A 37 1.65 -6.10 12.07
C GLY A 37 1.64 -7.54 11.58
N LYS A 38 2.80 -8.17 11.32
CA LYS A 38 2.90 -9.54 10.80
C LYS A 38 2.28 -10.59 11.74
N ASP A 39 2.58 -10.52 13.03
CA ASP A 39 2.04 -11.48 14.01
C ASP A 39 0.52 -11.33 14.19
N ILE A 40 0.02 -10.11 14.01
CA ILE A 40 -1.39 -9.78 14.07
C ILE A 40 -2.11 -10.22 12.80
N HIS A 41 -1.47 -10.06 11.63
CA HIS A 41 -1.98 -10.51 10.34
C HIS A 41 -2.32 -12.01 10.39
N GLU A 42 -1.41 -12.87 10.83
CA GLU A 42 -1.64 -14.32 10.90
C GLU A 42 -2.86 -14.68 11.80
N LYS A 43 -2.99 -13.99 12.94
CA LYS A 43 -4.14 -14.15 13.86
C LYS A 43 -5.45 -13.61 13.27
N ILE A 44 -5.39 -12.61 12.41
CA ILE A 44 -6.56 -12.07 11.71
C ILE A 44 -6.98 -13.03 10.62
N TYR A 45 -6.06 -13.49 9.76
CA TYR A 45 -6.37 -14.43 8.68
C TYR A 45 -7.02 -15.71 9.18
N SER A 46 -6.51 -16.28 10.28
CA SER A 46 -7.15 -17.44 10.93
C SER A 46 -8.58 -17.15 11.42
N LYS A 47 -8.87 -15.93 11.88
CA LYS A 47 -10.23 -15.48 12.23
C LYS A 47 -11.10 -15.18 11.02
N LEU A 48 -10.54 -14.63 9.94
CA LEU A 48 -11.26 -14.34 8.70
C LEU A 48 -11.69 -15.63 8.00
N ARG A 49 -10.82 -16.64 7.95
CA ARG A 49 -11.15 -18.00 7.45
C ARG A 49 -12.31 -18.64 8.23
N ARG A 50 -12.39 -18.39 9.55
CA ARG A 50 -13.46 -18.91 10.42
C ARG A 50 -14.78 -18.15 10.25
N ARG A 51 -14.75 -16.86 9.90
CA ARG A 51 -15.94 -16.04 9.63
C ARG A 51 -16.43 -16.22 8.19
N LYS A 52 -16.89 -17.43 7.86
CA LYS A 52 -17.62 -17.78 6.61
C LYS A 52 -18.89 -16.93 6.35
N LYS A 53 -19.30 -16.05 7.27
CA LYS A 53 -20.48 -15.17 7.09
C LYS A 53 -20.19 -13.91 6.27
N ILE A 54 -18.94 -13.42 6.25
CA ILE A 54 -18.57 -12.26 5.41
C ILE A 54 -18.34 -12.70 3.96
N TRP A 55 -17.80 -13.90 3.80
CA TRP A 55 -17.43 -14.47 2.51
C TRP A 55 -18.43 -15.56 2.18
N ARG A 56 -19.33 -15.32 1.22
CA ARG A 56 -20.28 -16.33 0.71
C ARG A 56 -19.54 -17.65 0.47
N ASN A 57 -20.21 -18.79 0.69
CA ASN A 57 -19.64 -20.15 0.79
C ASN A 57 -18.67 -20.63 -0.32
N ASN A 58 -18.37 -19.83 -1.36
CA ASN A 58 -17.50 -20.15 -2.51
C ASN A 58 -16.36 -19.14 -2.73
N ALA A 59 -15.96 -18.34 -1.73
CA ALA A 59 -14.85 -17.41 -1.89
C ALA A 59 -13.49 -18.10 -1.67
N GLU A 60 -12.57 -17.96 -2.63
CA GLU A 60 -11.16 -18.38 -2.51
C GLU A 60 -10.34 -17.21 -1.95
N VAL A 61 -9.44 -17.50 -1.00
CA VAL A 61 -8.55 -16.49 -0.40
C VAL A 61 -7.10 -16.86 -0.67
N LEU A 62 -6.38 -15.98 -1.34
CA LEU A 62 -4.93 -16.05 -1.51
C LEU A 62 -4.28 -15.05 -0.55
N GLU A 63 -3.25 -15.46 0.17
CA GLU A 63 -2.57 -14.62 1.17
C GLU A 63 -1.14 -14.30 0.71
N ASN A 64 -0.64 -13.11 1.08
CA ASN A 64 0.72 -12.64 0.82
C ASN A 64 1.15 -12.80 -0.66
N VAL A 65 0.30 -12.29 -1.57
CA VAL A 65 0.47 -12.46 -3.01
C VAL A 65 1.44 -11.40 -3.54
N TYR A 66 2.59 -11.85 -4.04
CA TYR A 66 3.52 -10.98 -4.76
C TYR A 66 3.00 -10.68 -6.17
N LEU A 67 2.97 -9.41 -6.54
CA LEU A 67 2.54 -8.96 -7.86
C LEU A 67 3.44 -7.83 -8.37
N GLU A 68 3.59 -7.78 -9.69
CA GLU A 68 4.32 -6.73 -10.40
C GLU A 68 3.45 -6.14 -11.51
N SER A 69 3.68 -4.88 -11.86
CA SER A 69 3.09 -4.22 -13.02
C SER A 69 4.22 -3.57 -13.79
N GLU A 70 4.49 -4.09 -14.99
CA GLU A 70 5.47 -3.50 -15.90
C GLU A 70 4.96 -2.16 -16.42
N ARG A 71 3.66 -2.08 -16.71
CA ARG A 71 3.03 -0.87 -17.25
C ARG A 71 3.17 0.34 -16.32
N TYR A 72 3.07 0.10 -15.01
CA TYR A 72 3.21 1.16 -14.00
C TYR A 72 4.59 1.21 -13.39
N GLY A 73 5.47 0.24 -13.63
CA GLY A 73 6.76 0.21 -12.95
C GLY A 73 6.63 0.06 -11.43
N ILE A 74 5.61 -0.65 -10.93
CA ILE A 74 5.46 -0.96 -9.49
C ILE A 74 5.41 -2.46 -9.17
N ARG A 75 5.79 -2.81 -7.93
CA ARG A 75 5.65 -4.14 -7.35
C ARG A 75 5.22 -4.10 -5.89
N GLY A 76 4.68 -5.20 -5.38
CA GLY A 76 4.42 -5.33 -3.95
C GLY A 76 3.77 -6.65 -3.56
N PHE A 77 3.65 -6.83 -2.26
CA PHE A 77 2.89 -7.91 -1.66
C PHE A 77 1.50 -7.39 -1.29
N VAL A 78 0.46 -8.01 -1.87
CA VAL A 78 -0.90 -7.80 -1.42
C VAL A 78 -1.18 -8.77 -0.28
N ASP A 79 -1.55 -8.19 0.85
CA ASP A 79 -1.86 -8.88 2.11
C ASP A 79 -2.78 -10.09 1.89
N ALA A 80 -3.92 -9.89 1.20
CA ALA A 80 -4.71 -10.98 0.66
C ALA A 80 -5.53 -10.58 -0.58
N LEU A 81 -5.91 -11.57 -1.38
CA LEU A 81 -6.86 -11.45 -2.48
C LEU A 81 -8.05 -12.36 -2.22
N ILE A 82 -9.25 -11.82 -2.38
CA ILE A 82 -10.48 -12.58 -2.26
C ILE A 82 -11.10 -12.69 -3.63
N LYS A 83 -11.21 -13.93 -4.11
CA LYS A 83 -11.83 -14.24 -5.39
C LYS A 83 -13.23 -14.76 -5.15
N TYR A 84 -14.21 -14.12 -5.79
CA TYR A 84 -15.60 -14.50 -5.71
C TYR A 84 -16.23 -14.45 -7.10
N GLY A 85 -16.41 -15.61 -7.72
CA GLY A 85 -16.76 -15.68 -9.14
C GLY A 85 -15.68 -15.00 -9.98
N GLU A 86 -16.07 -14.00 -10.78
CA GLU A 86 -15.16 -13.19 -11.59
C GLU A 86 -14.58 -11.97 -10.85
N GLU A 87 -15.06 -11.68 -9.65
CA GLU A 87 -14.60 -10.52 -8.88
C GLU A 87 -13.36 -10.88 -8.04
N ILE A 88 -12.32 -10.04 -8.13
CA ILE A 88 -11.12 -10.14 -7.30
C ILE A 88 -11.01 -8.87 -6.46
N ILE A 89 -10.97 -9.03 -5.14
CA ILE A 89 -11.00 -7.96 -4.16
C ILE A 89 -9.68 -8.00 -3.37
N PRO A 90 -8.79 -7.02 -3.54
CA PRO A 90 -7.62 -6.88 -2.69
C PRO A 90 -8.01 -6.55 -1.25
N VAL A 91 -7.25 -7.06 -0.30
CA VAL A 91 -7.39 -6.80 1.13
C VAL A 91 -6.07 -6.27 1.67
N ASP A 92 -6.12 -5.25 2.52
CA ASP A 92 -4.98 -4.70 3.26
C ASP A 92 -5.33 -4.58 4.75
N VAL A 93 -4.41 -4.99 5.62
CA VAL A 93 -4.63 -5.01 7.07
C VAL A 93 -3.79 -3.93 7.72
N LYS A 94 -4.46 -2.92 8.29
CA LYS A 94 -3.80 -1.76 8.91
C LYS A 94 -3.76 -1.88 10.44
N TYR A 95 -2.54 -1.95 10.97
CA TYR A 95 -2.27 -1.78 12.39
C TYR A 95 -2.23 -0.29 12.76
N THR A 96 -3.38 0.25 13.15
CA THR A 96 -3.57 1.68 13.40
C THR A 96 -4.66 1.95 14.41
N ARG A 97 -4.49 3.02 15.21
CA ARG A 97 -5.52 3.59 16.09
C ARG A 97 -6.41 4.62 15.40
N PHE A 98 -6.06 5.01 14.18
CA PHE A 98 -6.85 5.93 13.38
C PHE A 98 -7.90 5.17 12.60
N ASP A 99 -9.13 5.68 12.61
CA ASP A 99 -10.21 5.15 11.80
C ASP A 99 -10.23 5.74 10.39
N ASP A 100 -9.67 6.93 10.19
CA ASP A 100 -9.67 7.59 8.88
C ASP A 100 -8.76 6.90 7.86
N ILE A 101 -9.19 6.92 6.59
CA ILE A 101 -8.36 6.49 5.47
C ILE A 101 -7.62 7.70 4.92
N PHE A 102 -6.34 7.80 5.26
CA PHE A 102 -5.47 8.85 4.75
C PHE A 102 -5.20 8.68 3.25
N TYR A 103 -4.94 9.80 2.56
CA TYR A 103 -4.69 9.80 1.11
C TYR A 103 -3.52 8.89 0.70
N ASN A 104 -2.46 8.83 1.50
CA ASN A 104 -1.33 7.93 1.22
C ASN A 104 -1.73 6.45 1.29
N TRP A 105 -2.60 6.08 2.22
CA TRP A 105 -3.16 4.72 2.27
C TRP A 105 -4.06 4.47 1.07
N LYS A 106 -4.96 5.41 0.72
CA LYS A 106 -5.80 5.29 -0.48
C LYS A 106 -4.96 5.00 -1.71
N MET A 107 -3.87 5.74 -1.94
CA MET A 107 -3.00 5.52 -3.10
C MET A 107 -2.24 4.20 -3.04
N GLN A 108 -1.93 3.68 -1.86
CA GLN A 108 -1.41 2.33 -1.69
C GLN A 108 -2.43 1.27 -2.17
N LEU A 109 -3.70 1.41 -1.77
CA LEU A 109 -4.78 0.50 -2.16
C LEU A 109 -5.03 0.55 -3.67
N VAL A 110 -4.97 1.75 -4.26
CA VAL A 110 -5.06 1.94 -5.72
C VAL A 110 -3.91 1.23 -6.42
N ALA A 111 -2.70 1.25 -5.85
CA ALA A 111 -1.56 0.54 -6.41
C ALA A 111 -1.76 -0.99 -6.36
N TYR A 112 -2.30 -1.53 -5.26
CA TYR A 112 -2.69 -2.95 -5.20
C TYR A 112 -3.80 -3.30 -6.20
N ALA A 113 -4.79 -2.43 -6.39
CA ALA A 113 -5.82 -2.64 -7.40
C ALA A 113 -5.19 -2.76 -8.80
N VAL A 114 -4.29 -1.85 -9.17
CA VAL A 114 -3.58 -1.89 -10.47
C VAL A 114 -2.76 -3.17 -10.63
N LEU A 115 -2.01 -3.58 -9.60
CA LEU A 115 -1.26 -4.83 -9.62
C LEU A 115 -2.17 -6.03 -9.91
N VAL A 116 -3.32 -6.09 -9.23
CA VAL A 116 -4.28 -7.19 -9.42
C VAL A 116 -4.91 -7.16 -10.81
N GLU A 117 -5.31 -6.00 -11.30
CA GLU A 117 -5.92 -5.88 -12.64
C GLU A 117 -4.99 -6.38 -13.75
N GLU A 118 -3.69 -6.05 -13.67
CA GLU A 118 -2.71 -6.46 -14.69
C GLU A 118 -2.41 -7.96 -14.64
N ASN A 119 -2.24 -8.52 -13.44
CA ASN A 119 -1.87 -9.92 -13.27
C ASN A 119 -3.04 -10.90 -13.51
N PHE A 120 -4.26 -10.48 -13.17
CA PHE A 120 -5.45 -11.32 -13.30
C PHE A 120 -6.36 -10.92 -14.47
N LYS A 121 -5.97 -9.91 -15.25
CA LYS A 121 -6.72 -9.40 -16.42
C LYS A 121 -8.19 -9.10 -16.08
N CYS A 122 -8.40 -8.42 -14.95
CA CYS A 122 -9.72 -8.11 -14.42
C CYS A 122 -9.87 -6.60 -14.12
N VAL A 123 -11.04 -6.20 -13.61
CA VAL A 123 -11.29 -4.85 -13.10
C VAL A 123 -11.55 -4.91 -11.61
N VAL A 124 -10.73 -4.22 -10.84
CA VAL A 124 -10.87 -4.08 -9.38
C VAL A 124 -11.73 -2.86 -9.10
N LYS A 125 -12.98 -3.12 -8.67
CA LYS A 125 -13.97 -2.07 -8.35
C LYS A 125 -13.81 -1.52 -6.93
N ARG A 126 -13.32 -2.36 -6.02
CA ARG A 126 -13.18 -2.04 -4.60
C ARG A 126 -12.02 -2.79 -3.96
N VAL A 127 -11.49 -2.21 -2.89
CA VAL A 127 -10.48 -2.79 -2.01
C VAL A 127 -11.04 -2.78 -0.59
N LEU A 128 -10.75 -3.81 0.18
CA LEU A 128 -11.16 -3.91 1.58
C LEU A 128 -9.98 -3.64 2.50
N VAL A 129 -10.22 -2.85 3.54
CA VAL A 129 -9.23 -2.57 4.58
C VAL A 129 -9.77 -3.09 5.89
N TYR A 130 -8.96 -3.87 6.60
CA TYR A 130 -9.28 -4.28 7.97
C TYR A 130 -8.46 -3.46 8.95
N LEU A 131 -9.14 -2.71 9.81
CA LEU A 131 -8.53 -1.92 10.89
C LEU A 131 -8.45 -2.79 12.13
N THR A 132 -7.24 -3.07 12.60
CA THR A 132 -7.06 -4.10 13.65
C THR A 132 -7.47 -3.63 15.05
N GLU A 133 -7.28 -2.35 15.37
CA GLU A 133 -7.59 -1.80 16.69
C GLU A 133 -9.11 -1.67 16.89
N THR A 134 -9.82 -1.13 15.91
CA THR A 134 -11.29 -1.01 15.94
C THR A 134 -12.01 -2.27 15.48
N LYS A 135 -11.29 -3.22 14.87
CA LYS A 135 -11.82 -4.50 14.33
C LYS A 135 -12.87 -4.29 13.23
N GLU A 136 -12.78 -3.19 12.51
CA GLU A 136 -13.72 -2.78 11.49
C GLU A 136 -13.23 -3.09 10.07
N TRP A 137 -14.19 -3.33 9.18
CA TRP A 137 -13.95 -3.43 7.75
C TRP A 137 -14.35 -2.12 7.08
N LYS A 138 -13.47 -1.60 6.23
CA LYS A 138 -13.75 -0.45 5.36
C LYS A 138 -13.65 -0.86 3.92
N GLU A 139 -14.65 -0.50 3.14
CA GLU A 139 -14.67 -0.68 1.70
C GLU A 139 -14.27 0.63 1.01
N ILE A 140 -13.27 0.55 0.13
CA ILE A 140 -12.79 1.69 -0.64
C ILE A 140 -13.04 1.41 -2.12
N ARG A 141 -13.88 2.23 -2.75
CA ARG A 141 -14.11 2.18 -4.19
C ARG A 141 -12.91 2.74 -4.95
N ILE A 142 -12.59 2.11 -6.08
CA ILE A 142 -11.49 2.51 -6.96
C ILE A 142 -12.06 3.06 -8.26
N PHE A 143 -11.68 4.29 -8.59
CA PHE A 143 -12.12 4.96 -9.81
C PHE A 143 -10.97 5.05 -10.83
N PRO A 144 -11.26 5.17 -12.14
CA PRO A 144 -10.24 5.37 -13.16
C PRO A 144 -9.32 6.58 -12.88
N GLU A 145 -9.86 7.64 -12.30
CA GLU A 145 -9.15 8.87 -11.93
C GLU A 145 -8.08 8.62 -10.86
N ASP A 146 -8.35 7.70 -9.93
CA ASP A 146 -7.39 7.30 -8.90
C ASP A 146 -6.16 6.65 -9.55
N LYS A 147 -6.36 5.80 -10.57
CA LYS A 147 -5.27 5.14 -11.31
C LYS A 147 -4.45 6.15 -12.13
N LYS A 148 -5.09 7.18 -12.67
CA LYS A 148 -4.39 8.31 -13.32
C LYS A 148 -3.56 9.10 -12.30
N ALA A 149 -4.10 9.33 -11.10
CA ALA A 149 -3.37 9.97 -10.01
C ALA A 149 -2.16 9.14 -9.55
N LEU A 150 -2.31 7.82 -9.44
CA LEU A 150 -1.23 6.90 -9.12
C LEU A 150 -0.08 7.01 -10.13
N LYS A 151 -0.39 6.98 -11.44
CA LYS A 151 0.62 7.13 -12.49
C LYS A 151 1.43 8.41 -12.35
N ARG A 152 0.77 9.54 -12.06
CA ARG A 152 1.45 10.83 -11.82
C ARG A 152 2.35 10.80 -10.59
N ILE A 153 1.95 10.11 -9.53
CA ILE A 153 2.77 9.98 -8.31
C ILE A 153 4.01 9.13 -8.60
N ILE A 154 3.85 8.01 -9.31
CA ILE A 154 4.97 7.15 -9.70
C ILE A 154 5.97 7.93 -10.54
N SER A 155 5.52 8.71 -11.53
CA SER A 155 6.44 9.52 -12.36
C SER A 155 7.27 10.51 -11.54
N LYS A 156 6.69 11.10 -10.47
CA LYS A 156 7.45 11.98 -9.56
C LYS A 156 8.43 11.21 -8.67
N ILE A 157 8.15 9.96 -8.33
CA ILE A 157 9.09 9.08 -7.61
C ILE A 157 10.25 8.74 -8.54
N GLU A 158 9.96 8.37 -9.79
CA GLU A 158 10.97 8.08 -10.82
C GLU A 158 11.87 9.29 -11.06
N GLU A 159 11.32 10.50 -11.14
CA GLU A 159 12.07 11.75 -11.30
C GLU A 159 13.07 11.96 -10.15
N ILE A 160 12.65 11.77 -8.89
CA ILE A 160 13.55 11.88 -7.73
C ILE A 160 14.69 10.87 -7.79
N ILE A 161 14.40 9.64 -8.24
CA ILE A 161 15.41 8.57 -8.36
C ILE A 161 16.37 8.88 -9.51
N ALA A 162 15.86 9.33 -10.65
CA ALA A 162 16.66 9.58 -11.85
C ALA A 162 17.53 10.84 -11.73
N GLU A 163 17.03 11.91 -11.12
CA GLU A 163 17.79 13.14 -10.94
C GLU A 163 18.80 13.07 -9.80
N GLU A 164 18.63 12.11 -8.88
CA GLU A 164 19.42 11.99 -7.65
C GLU A 164 19.51 13.31 -6.87
N LYS A 165 18.48 14.16 -6.98
CA LYS A 165 18.38 15.45 -6.28
C LYS A 165 17.44 15.34 -5.11
N CYS A 166 17.92 15.72 -3.93
CA CYS A 166 17.10 15.72 -2.73
C CYS A 166 16.02 16.81 -2.83
N PRO A 167 14.72 16.48 -2.72
CA PRO A 167 13.66 17.48 -2.74
C PRO A 167 13.82 18.52 -1.62
N ARG A 168 13.35 19.75 -1.85
CA ARG A 168 13.39 20.83 -0.84
C ARG A 168 12.70 20.41 0.45
N VAL A 169 13.26 20.86 1.58
CA VAL A 169 12.67 20.62 2.90
C VAL A 169 11.37 21.41 3.03
N VAL A 170 10.30 20.70 3.42
CA VAL A 170 9.04 21.32 3.84
C VAL A 170 8.75 20.83 5.26
N LYS A 171 8.97 21.70 6.25
CA LYS A 171 8.71 21.37 7.66
C LYS A 171 7.21 21.17 7.87
N SER A 172 6.85 20.12 8.60
CA SER A 172 5.46 19.84 8.97
C SER A 172 5.39 19.12 10.31
N LYS A 173 4.19 19.05 10.91
CA LYS A 173 3.97 18.27 12.15
C LYS A 173 4.37 16.80 12.03
N LYS A 174 4.35 16.24 10.81
CA LYS A 174 4.76 14.86 10.53
C LYS A 174 6.25 14.62 10.83
N CYS A 175 7.09 15.65 10.69
CA CYS A 175 8.54 15.53 10.90
C CYS A 175 8.92 14.99 12.28
N GLY A 176 8.14 15.29 13.33
CA GLY A 176 8.37 14.78 14.69
C GLY A 176 8.19 13.26 14.83
N TYR A 177 7.49 12.63 13.88
CA TYR A 177 7.27 11.17 13.85
C TYR A 177 8.06 10.50 12.71
N CYS A 178 8.90 11.25 12.00
CA CYS A 178 9.61 10.76 10.84
C CYS A 178 10.90 10.03 11.26
N GLU A 179 11.06 8.82 10.73
CA GLU A 179 12.16 7.89 11.03
C GLU A 179 13.51 8.41 10.55
N VAL A 180 13.53 9.36 9.60
CA VAL A 180 14.74 10.00 9.07
C VAL A 180 14.94 11.43 9.55
N SER A 181 14.13 11.90 10.51
CA SER A 181 14.20 13.27 11.03
C SER A 181 15.59 13.64 11.54
N LYS A 182 16.32 12.71 12.16
CA LYS A 182 17.66 12.94 12.73
C LYS A 182 18.74 13.29 11.69
N ILE A 183 18.56 12.86 10.44
CA ILE A 183 19.51 13.09 9.34
C ILE A 183 18.95 14.07 8.29
N CYS A 184 17.69 14.49 8.46
CA CYS A 184 17.00 15.36 7.54
C CYS A 184 17.15 16.81 8.04
N HIS A 185 18.15 17.50 7.51
CA HIS A 185 18.36 18.94 7.70
C HIS A 185 17.67 19.76 6.61
#